data_AF-A0A382TB19-F1
#
_entry.id   AF-A0A382TB19-F1
#
_cell.length_a   1.000
_cell.length_b   1.000
_cell.length_c   1.000
_cell.angle_alpha   90.00
_cell.angle_beta   90.00
_cell.angle_gamma   90.00
#
_symmetry.space_group_name_H-M   'P 1'
#
loop_
_entity.id
_entity.type
_entity.pdbx_description
1 polymer ?
#
loop_
_entity_poly.entity_id
_entity_poly.type
_entity_poly.pdbx_seq_one_letter_code
_entity_poly.pdbx_strand_id
1 'polypeptide(L)'
;VEVTPEIIEVEKSFEILNLNREQLVDVAILMGTDFNQGIDGIGPKKGLKLLQECENAEKALEKIGKKIDNLEEIRSLFLNHPVEDFTPEWKPPDVESTISFLCENYSFNRPRIEKALDKYVQDKPPARQLTLGDF
;
A
#
# COMPACT_ATOMS: atom_id res chain seq x y z
N VAL A 1 10.85 16.69 12.88
CA VAL A 1 9.73 15.79 13.20
C VAL A 1 10.28 14.38 13.09
N GLU A 2 10.37 13.67 14.21
CA GLU A 2 10.82 12.28 14.22
C GLU A 2 9.64 11.42 13.77
N VAL A 3 9.81 10.65 12.70
CA VAL A 3 8.78 9.77 12.14
C VAL A 3 9.17 8.35 12.51
N THR A 4 8.32 7.67 13.28
CA THR A 4 8.52 6.28 13.68
C THR A 4 7.75 5.34 12.75
N PRO A 5 8.25 4.11 12.52
CA PRO A 5 7.50 3.11 11.76
C PRO A 5 6.18 2.74 12.46
N GLU A 6 5.15 2.48 11.65
CA GLU A 6 3.85 1.98 12.10
C GLU A 6 3.53 0.67 11.35
N ILE A 7 2.84 -0.25 12.03
CA ILE A 7 2.41 -1.53 11.46
C ILE A 7 0.89 -1.58 11.51
N ILE A 8 0.27 -1.90 10.37
CA ILE A 8 -1.18 -2.09 10.24
C ILE A 8 -1.44 -3.55 9.95
N GLU A 9 -2.18 -4.21 10.85
CA GLU A 9 -2.64 -5.58 10.68
C GLU A 9 -4.05 -5.57 10.08
N VAL A 10 -4.17 -6.05 8.85
CA VAL A 10 -5.40 -5.95 8.06
C VAL A 10 -6.50 -6.83 8.66
N GLU A 11 -6.16 -8.04 9.10
CA GLU A 11 -7.07 -9.01 9.70
C GLU A 11 -7.70 -8.46 10.99
N LYS A 12 -6.88 -7.90 11.88
CA LYS A 12 -7.37 -7.24 13.11
C LYS A 12 -8.27 -6.04 12.79
N SER A 13 -7.94 -5.30 11.73
CA SER A 13 -8.75 -4.15 11.30
C SER A 13 -10.13 -4.61 10.81
N PHE A 14 -10.21 -5.70 10.05
CA PHE A 14 -11.46 -6.31 9.62
C PHE A 14 -12.31 -6.80 10.79
N GLU A 15 -11.71 -7.47 11.78
CA GLU A 15 -12.40 -7.92 12.99
C GLU A 15 -12.98 -6.74 13.79
N ILE A 16 -12.19 -5.70 14.04
CA ILE A 16 -12.62 -4.53 14.82
C ILE A 16 -13.73 -3.75 14.12
N LEU A 17 -13.63 -3.58 12.81
CA LEU A 17 -14.59 -2.82 12.01
C LEU A 17 -15.79 -3.66 11.58
N ASN A 18 -15.75 -4.97 11.79
CA ASN A 18 -16.74 -5.95 11.32
C ASN A 18 -17.04 -5.77 9.82
N LEU A 19 -15.97 -5.73 9.02
CA LEU A 19 -16.03 -5.62 7.57
C LEU A 19 -15.21 -6.72 6.91
N ASN A 20 -15.57 -7.09 5.70
CA ASN A 20 -14.70 -7.85 4.82
C ASN A 20 -13.95 -6.95 3.83
N ARG A 21 -13.04 -7.54 3.05
CA ARG A 21 -12.23 -6.82 2.04
C ARG A 21 -13.09 -6.07 1.02
N GLU A 22 -14.15 -6.67 0.51
CA GLU A 22 -15.04 -6.05 -0.49
C GLU A 22 -15.76 -4.83 0.09
N GLN A 23 -16.26 -4.95 1.31
CA GLN A 23 -16.93 -3.85 2.00
C GLN A 23 -15.97 -2.72 2.34
N LEU A 24 -14.72 -3.02 2.70
CA LEU A 24 -13.70 -1.99 2.90
C LEU A 24 -13.44 -1.20 1.60
N VAL A 25 -13.33 -1.91 0.47
CA VAL A 25 -13.19 -1.28 -0.85
C VAL A 25 -14.41 -0.40 -1.15
N ASP A 26 -15.62 -0.88 -0.89
CA ASP A 26 -16.84 -0.09 -1.07
C ASP A 26 -16.85 1.18 -0.19
N VAL A 27 -16.45 1.08 1.10
CA VAL A 27 -16.31 2.26 1.97
C VAL A 27 -15.31 3.26 1.37
N ALA A 28 -14.17 2.79 0.88
CA ALA A 28 -13.15 3.64 0.27
C ALA A 28 -13.69 4.34 -0.99
N ILE A 29 -14.41 3.62 -1.86
CA ILE A 29 -15.01 4.19 -3.07
C ILE A 29 -16.05 5.26 -2.71
N LEU A 30 -16.89 5.03 -1.68
CA LEU A 30 -17.86 6.04 -1.25
C LEU A 30 -17.20 7.30 -0.68
N MET A 31 -16.08 7.15 0.02
CA MET A 31 -15.29 8.28 0.55
C MET A 31 -14.49 9.03 -0.52
N GLY A 32 -14.11 8.32 -1.57
CA GLY A 32 -13.21 8.79 -2.61
C GLY A 32 -11.85 8.09 -2.54
N THR A 33 -11.34 7.76 -3.72
CA THR A 33 -10.03 7.14 -3.94
C THR A 33 -9.28 7.92 -5.01
N ASP A 34 -8.06 7.52 -5.34
CA ASP A 34 -7.33 8.12 -6.47
C ASP A 34 -8.03 7.88 -7.82
N PHE A 35 -8.96 6.92 -7.90
CA PHE A 35 -9.70 6.58 -9.11
C PHE A 35 -11.11 7.21 -9.18
N ASN A 36 -11.60 7.81 -8.09
CA ASN A 36 -12.91 8.46 -8.06
C ASN A 36 -13.01 9.52 -6.96
N GLN A 37 -13.74 10.61 -7.22
CA GLN A 37 -13.88 11.73 -6.27
C GLN A 37 -14.65 11.37 -4.97
N GLY A 38 -15.29 10.21 -4.91
CA GLY A 38 -16.18 9.86 -3.81
C GLY A 38 -17.49 10.63 -3.83
N ILE A 39 -18.20 10.59 -2.70
CA ILE A 39 -19.46 11.29 -2.51
C ILE A 39 -19.28 12.39 -1.48
N ASP A 40 -19.61 13.61 -1.89
CA ASP A 40 -19.53 14.77 -0.99
C ASP A 40 -20.32 14.54 0.31
N GLY A 41 -19.67 14.85 1.44
CA GLY A 41 -20.22 14.62 2.76
C GLY A 41 -20.26 13.16 3.22
N ILE A 42 -19.54 12.23 2.57
CA ILE A 42 -19.25 10.88 3.07
C ILE A 42 -17.77 10.75 3.41
N GLY A 43 -17.46 10.66 4.70
CA GLY A 43 -16.12 10.36 5.21
C GLY A 43 -16.06 9.02 5.95
N PRO A 44 -14.93 8.68 6.61
CA PRO A 44 -14.68 7.36 7.20
C PRO A 44 -15.80 6.82 8.08
N LYS A 45 -16.26 7.61 9.05
CA LYS A 45 -17.30 7.20 10.00
C LYS A 45 -18.65 6.96 9.32
N LYS A 46 -19.01 7.83 8.37
CA LYS A 46 -20.30 7.77 7.68
C LYS A 46 -20.31 6.67 6.62
N GLY A 47 -19.21 6.50 5.88
CA GLY A 47 -19.04 5.42 4.92
C GLY A 47 -19.09 4.05 5.61
N LEU A 48 -18.35 3.86 6.70
CA LEU A 48 -18.40 2.63 7.50
C LEU A 48 -19.82 2.32 7.99
N LYS A 49 -20.50 3.30 8.61
CA LYS A 49 -21.87 3.12 9.09
C LYS A 49 -22.84 2.79 7.96
N LEU A 50 -22.71 3.44 6.81
CA LEU A 50 -23.55 3.16 5.63
C LEU A 50 -23.36 1.71 5.16
N LEU A 51 -22.12 1.22 5.06
CA LEU A 51 -21.86 -0.16 4.64
C LEU A 51 -22.31 -1.19 5.67
N GLN A 52 -22.20 -0.90 6.96
CA GLN A 52 -22.74 -1.78 8.00
C GLN A 52 -24.28 -1.87 7.96
N GLU A 53 -24.97 -0.80 7.51
CA GLU A 53 -26.44 -0.79 7.37
C GLU A 53 -26.93 -1.35 6.03
N CYS A 54 -26.17 -1.14 4.95
CA CYS A 54 -26.59 -1.43 3.58
C CYS A 54 -25.85 -2.60 2.93
N GLU A 55 -24.86 -3.18 3.59
CA GLU A 55 -24.01 -4.31 3.15
C GLU A 55 -23.06 -4.03 1.97
N ASN A 56 -23.47 -3.26 0.96
CA ASN A 56 -22.67 -2.93 -0.22
C ASN A 56 -22.88 -1.48 -0.72
N ALA A 57 -21.99 -1.02 -1.60
CA ALA A 57 -22.03 0.34 -2.15
C ALA A 57 -23.29 0.63 -2.98
N GLU A 58 -23.84 -0.34 -3.71
CA GLU A 58 -25.04 -0.18 -4.52
C GLU A 58 -26.26 0.20 -3.67
N LYS A 59 -26.55 -0.60 -2.63
CA LYS A 59 -27.64 -0.32 -1.69
C LYS A 59 -27.41 0.99 -0.95
N ALA A 60 -26.15 1.30 -0.61
CA ALA A 60 -25.80 2.56 0.05
C ALA A 60 -26.07 3.78 -0.87
N LEU A 61 -25.70 3.68 -2.15
CA LEU A 61 -25.94 4.69 -3.19
C LEU A 61 -27.42 4.93 -3.46
N GLU A 62 -28.22 3.85 -3.54
CA GLU A 62 -29.67 3.93 -3.67
C GLU A 62 -30.31 4.68 -2.49
N LYS A 63 -29.91 4.35 -1.26
CA LYS A 63 -30.44 4.98 -0.04
C LYS A 63 -30.17 6.48 0.03
N ILE A 64 -29.04 6.94 -0.49
CA ILE A 64 -28.66 8.37 -0.49
C ILE A 64 -29.02 9.10 -1.79
N GLY A 65 -29.59 8.40 -2.79
CA GLY A 65 -29.97 8.97 -4.08
C GLY A 65 -28.77 9.48 -4.89
N LYS A 66 -27.63 8.79 -4.83
CA LYS A 66 -26.41 9.12 -5.58
C LYS A 66 -26.04 7.96 -6.49
N LYS A 67 -25.12 8.23 -7.43
CA LYS A 67 -24.62 7.23 -8.38
C LYS A 67 -23.13 7.43 -8.61
N ILE A 68 -22.42 6.31 -8.78
CA ILE A 68 -21.05 6.26 -9.30
C ILE A 68 -21.12 5.40 -10.55
N ASP A 69 -20.86 5.97 -11.73
CA ASP A 69 -21.11 5.30 -13.01
C ASP A 69 -20.18 4.11 -13.26
N ASN A 70 -18.93 4.21 -12.82
CA ASN A 70 -17.88 3.21 -12.99
C ASN A 70 -17.59 2.42 -11.70
N LEU A 71 -18.58 2.25 -10.82
CA LEU A 71 -18.42 1.59 -9.52
C LEU A 71 -17.74 0.22 -9.63
N GLU A 72 -18.27 -0.66 -10.50
CA GLU A 72 -17.77 -2.02 -10.64
C GLU A 72 -16.37 -2.07 -11.24
N GLU A 73 -16.06 -1.17 -12.18
CA GLU A 73 -14.73 -1.05 -12.76
C GLU A 73 -13.71 -0.67 -11.70
N ILE A 74 -14.01 0.35 -10.88
CA ILE A 74 -13.14 0.78 -9.78
C ILE A 74 -13.01 -0.34 -8.74
N ARG A 75 -14.11 -0.99 -8.36
CA ARG A 75 -14.08 -2.11 -7.40
C ARG A 75 -13.18 -3.24 -7.91
N SER A 76 -13.29 -3.60 -9.19
CA SER A 76 -12.48 -4.63 -9.81
C SER A 76 -10.99 -4.27 -9.82
N LEU A 77 -10.62 -3.00 -10.01
CA LEU A 77 -9.23 -2.55 -9.87
C LEU A 77 -8.67 -2.87 -8.49
N PHE A 78 -9.43 -2.71 -7.41
CA PHE A 78 -8.92 -3.04 -6.07
C PHE A 78 -8.93 -4.55 -5.78
N LEU A 79 -9.97 -5.26 -6.22
CA LEU A 79 -10.16 -6.66 -5.88
C LEU A 79 -9.32 -7.60 -6.74
N ASN A 80 -9.20 -7.30 -8.03
CA ASN A 80 -8.65 -8.16 -9.09
C ASN A 80 -7.59 -7.43 -9.94
N HIS A 81 -6.79 -6.54 -9.34
CA HIS A 81 -5.67 -5.91 -10.07
C HIS A 81 -4.71 -6.97 -10.63
N PRO A 82 -4.11 -6.72 -11.81
CA PRO A 82 -3.09 -7.59 -12.34
C PRO A 82 -1.90 -7.64 -11.38
N VAL A 83 -1.53 -8.86 -10.99
CA VAL A 83 -0.34 -9.14 -10.17
C VAL A 83 0.56 -10.09 -10.93
N GLU A 84 1.87 -9.87 -10.83
CA GLU A 84 2.89 -10.78 -11.35
C GLU A 84 3.71 -11.31 -10.17
N ASP A 85 3.71 -12.63 -10.00
CA ASP A 85 4.54 -13.27 -9.00
C ASP A 85 6.02 -13.20 -9.39
N PHE A 86 6.86 -12.84 -8.43
CA PHE A 86 8.31 -12.85 -8.60
C PHE A 86 9.00 -13.35 -7.35
N THR A 87 10.21 -13.91 -7.51
CA THR A 87 11.07 -14.27 -6.39
C THR A 87 12.07 -13.15 -6.16
N PRO A 88 12.07 -12.50 -4.99
CA PRO A 88 13.06 -11.47 -4.69
C PRO A 88 14.49 -12.04 -4.68
N GLU A 89 15.37 -11.46 -5.49
CA GLU A 89 16.80 -11.78 -5.51
C GLU A 89 17.63 -10.58 -5.01
N TRP A 90 18.43 -10.79 -3.98
CA TRP A 90 19.38 -9.78 -3.49
C TRP A 90 20.78 -10.11 -3.99
N LYS A 91 21.25 -9.31 -4.95
CA LYS A 91 22.60 -9.40 -5.53
C LYS A 91 23.53 -8.37 -4.87
N PRO A 92 24.84 -8.64 -4.78
CA PRO A 92 25.79 -7.64 -4.32
C PRO A 92 25.73 -6.40 -5.23
N PRO A 93 25.89 -5.18 -4.67
CA PRO A 93 25.86 -3.97 -5.46
C PRO A 93 27.04 -3.89 -6.43
N ASP A 94 26.80 -3.40 -7.63
CA ASP A 94 27.87 -3.03 -8.57
C ASP A 94 28.43 -1.66 -8.16
N VAL A 95 29.53 -1.68 -7.42
CA VAL A 95 30.14 -0.49 -6.82
C VAL A 95 30.60 0.51 -7.87
N GLU A 96 31.26 0.05 -8.93
CA GLU A 96 31.84 0.91 -9.96
C GLU A 96 30.73 1.61 -10.76
N SER A 97 29.77 0.84 -11.24
CA SER A 97 28.63 1.36 -12.00
C SER A 97 27.79 2.32 -11.16
N THR A 98 27.56 1.99 -9.87
CA THR A 98 26.80 2.86 -8.96
C THR A 98 27.51 4.19 -8.70
N ILE A 99 28.84 4.19 -8.51
CA ILE A 99 29.62 5.42 -8.30
C ILE A 99 29.61 6.28 -9.56
N SER A 100 29.87 5.69 -10.74
CA SER A 100 29.83 6.42 -12.02
C SER A 100 28.44 7.04 -12.22
N PHE A 101 27.37 6.25 -12.09
CA PHE A 101 26.01 6.75 -12.29
C PHE A 101 25.67 7.91 -11.34
N LEU A 102 25.92 7.77 -10.03
CA LEU A 102 25.52 8.79 -9.05
C LEU A 102 26.44 10.02 -9.06
N CYS A 103 27.76 9.82 -9.18
CA CYS A 103 28.72 10.92 -9.06
C CYS A 103 28.92 11.67 -10.37
N GLU A 104 28.92 10.98 -11.51
CA GLU A 104 29.17 11.60 -12.82
C GLU A 104 27.87 12.19 -13.40
N ASN A 105 26.75 11.47 -13.34
CA ASN A 105 25.49 11.96 -13.92
C ASN A 105 24.69 12.87 -12.98
N TYR A 106 24.76 12.62 -11.66
CA TYR A 106 23.95 13.35 -10.67
C TYR A 106 24.78 14.15 -9.66
N SER A 107 26.11 14.23 -9.82
CA SER A 107 26.99 15.07 -9.00
C SER A 107 26.89 14.79 -7.48
N PHE A 108 26.60 13.55 -7.09
CA PHE A 108 26.62 13.17 -5.67
C PHE A 108 28.04 13.22 -5.09
N ASN A 109 28.12 13.47 -3.79
CA ASN A 109 29.40 13.49 -3.08
C ASN A 109 30.00 12.07 -3.02
N ARG A 110 31.05 11.83 -3.81
CA ARG A 110 31.70 10.52 -3.93
C ARG A 110 32.12 9.89 -2.59
N PRO A 111 32.85 10.57 -1.68
CA PRO A 111 33.19 10.01 -0.38
C PRO A 111 31.98 9.53 0.45
N ARG A 112 30.84 10.24 0.34
CA ARG A 112 29.59 9.84 1.01
C ARG A 112 29.00 8.58 0.40
N ILE A 113 29.06 8.43 -0.91
CA ILE A 113 28.56 7.25 -1.62
C ILE A 113 29.42 6.03 -1.30
N GLU A 114 30.75 6.16 -1.38
CA GLU A 114 31.69 5.08 -1.06
C GLU A 114 31.44 4.53 0.36
N LYS A 115 31.37 5.42 1.37
CA LYS A 115 31.08 5.04 2.75
C LYS A 115 29.71 4.35 2.94
N ALA A 116 28.72 4.69 2.12
CA ALA A 116 27.41 4.05 2.16
C ALA A 116 27.47 2.64 1.55
N LEU A 117 28.15 2.50 0.40
CA LEU A 117 28.33 1.22 -0.30
C LEU A 117 29.13 0.23 0.53
N ASP A 118 30.13 0.67 1.29
CA ASP A 118 30.92 -0.18 2.19
C ASP A 118 30.03 -1.00 3.14
N LYS A 119 28.92 -0.44 3.62
CA LYS A 119 27.97 -1.16 4.49
C LYS A 119 27.35 -2.37 3.79
N TYR A 120 26.98 -2.21 2.52
CA TYR A 120 26.30 -3.25 1.75
C TYR A 120 27.26 -4.27 1.14
N VAL A 121 28.53 -3.90 0.91
CA VAL A 121 29.58 -4.81 0.43
C VAL A 121 30.14 -5.66 1.57
N GLN A 122 30.26 -5.11 2.77
CA GLN A 122 30.80 -5.82 3.93
C GLN A 122 29.76 -6.62 4.71
N ASP A 123 28.47 -6.36 4.51
CA ASP A 123 27.39 -7.19 5.06
C ASP A 123 27.40 -8.57 4.38
N LYS A 124 28.04 -9.54 5.03
CA LYS A 124 27.68 -10.95 4.84
C LYS A 124 26.18 -11.06 5.16
N PRO A 125 25.37 -11.81 4.37
CA PRO A 125 23.97 -11.99 4.71
C PRO A 125 23.92 -12.51 6.15
N PRO A 126 23.36 -11.77 7.11
CA PRO A 126 23.16 -12.33 8.44
C PRO A 126 22.35 -13.61 8.24
N ALA A 127 22.72 -14.70 8.93
CA ALA A 127 21.90 -15.90 8.93
C ALA A 127 20.47 -15.44 9.21
N ARG A 128 19.58 -15.61 8.22
CA ARG A 128 18.21 -15.09 8.27
C ARG A 128 17.53 -15.80 9.43
N GLN A 129 17.55 -15.19 10.60
CA GLN A 129 16.89 -15.72 11.78
C GLN A 129 15.41 -15.54 11.52
N LEU A 130 14.75 -16.63 11.13
CA LEU A 130 13.30 -16.68 11.01
C LEU A 130 12.73 -16.45 12.42
N THR A 131 11.84 -15.48 12.51
CA THR A 131 11.02 -15.25 13.69
C THR A 131 9.88 -16.26 13.70
N LEU A 132 9.24 -16.45 14.86
CA LEU A 132 8.10 -17.37 14.97
C LEU A 132 6.93 -16.96 14.04
N GLY A 133 6.85 -15.69 13.63
CA GLY A 133 5.83 -15.20 12.68
C GLY A 133 6.15 -15.44 11.21
N ASP A 134 7.35 -15.96 10.88
CA ASP A 134 7.69 -16.38 9.52
C ASP A 134 7.18 -17.81 9.19
N PHE A 135 6.51 -18.48 10.14
CA PHE A 135 5.98 -19.84 10.05
C PHE A 135 4.46 -19.88 10.21
#